data_AF-A0A292QPT3-F1
#
_entry.id   AF-A0A292QPT3-F1
#
_cell.length_a   1.000
_cell.length_b   1.000
_cell.length_c   1.000
_cell.angle_alpha   90.00
_cell.angle_beta   90.00
_cell.angle_gamma   90.00
#
_symmetry.space_group_name_H-M   'P 1'
#
loop_
_entity.id
_entity.type
_entity.pdbx_description
1 polymer ?
#
loop_
_entity_poly.entity_id
_entity_poly.type
_entity_poly.pdbx_seq_one_letter_code
_entity_poly.pdbx_strand_id
1 'polypeptide(L)'
;MVGKMKGIIFTDKVHSHFTTHHSLKLAAFTLAEGATYVAHWNNSRKIAFTLAEVLITLGIIGVVAAMTMPSLIQHHREKAMVTSLEKFVSTISQAVDLYKADNECVDSISTCVSYISKGDENCENFAPIAAKMNVIASVKNANKSTADWLPDKAYNYYGEEQEGIYGGVSKRNIGTCAYLLNDGTTFAVDSNPTNFDIMVDVNGKKLPNRVGQDIFPLLIGADANFVNAGVTSGNSNKNKDVIFYPLGSNYNAFRGLCLFRSTYSCNPLNTDPTKDNGASPTAYVLMTKKLPPKY
;
A
#
# COMPACT_ATOMS: atom_id res chain seq x y z
N MET A 1 51.04 60.00 17.98
CA MET A 1 49.86 59.99 18.87
C MET A 1 49.23 58.61 18.83
N VAL A 2 49.15 58.00 19.99
CA VAL A 2 48.71 56.62 20.22
C VAL A 2 47.20 56.51 20.02
N GLY A 3 46.77 55.72 19.04
CA GLY A 3 45.38 55.32 18.86
C GLY A 3 45.31 53.79 18.83
N LYS A 4 44.83 53.20 19.93
CA LYS A 4 44.79 51.76 20.21
C LYS A 4 44.01 50.96 19.16
N MET A 5 44.51 49.75 18.90
CA MET A 5 43.86 48.65 18.19
C MET A 5 42.47 48.31 18.75
N LYS A 6 41.56 47.90 17.86
CA LYS A 6 40.51 46.91 18.18
C LYS A 6 40.49 45.87 17.06
N GLY A 7 41.09 44.71 17.34
CA GLY A 7 40.87 43.50 16.57
C GLY A 7 39.46 42.97 16.88
N ILE A 8 38.71 42.65 15.83
CA ILE A 8 37.41 41.99 15.92
C ILE A 8 37.68 40.50 15.82
N ILE A 9 37.61 39.79 16.96
CA ILE A 9 37.55 38.34 17.02
C ILE A 9 36.09 38.00 17.33
N PHE A 10 35.40 37.40 16.36
CA PHE A 10 34.09 36.78 16.57
C PHE A 10 34.32 35.39 17.17
N THR A 11 34.10 35.27 18.46
CA THR A 11 33.75 34.01 19.10
C THR A 11 32.58 34.28 20.01
N ASP A 12 31.37 34.25 19.45
CA ASP A 12 30.19 34.18 20.29
C ASP A 12 29.50 32.83 20.10
N LYS A 13 29.44 32.16 21.24
CA LYS A 13 29.03 30.79 21.46
C LYS A 13 27.50 30.83 21.45
N VAL A 14 26.87 30.39 20.37
CA VAL A 14 25.40 30.29 20.28
C VAL A 14 24.93 29.32 21.37
N HIS A 15 24.46 29.88 22.49
CA HIS A 15 23.80 29.11 23.54
C HIS A 15 22.38 28.79 23.08
N SER A 16 22.03 27.52 23.26
CA SER A 16 20.71 26.93 23.11
C SER A 16 19.60 27.81 23.70
N HIS A 17 18.57 28.09 22.89
CA HIS A 17 17.27 28.56 23.35
C HIS A 17 16.52 27.42 24.04
N PHE A 18 16.90 27.11 25.27
CA PHE A 18 16.03 26.35 26.17
C PHE A 18 16.04 27.02 27.55
N THR A 19 14.83 27.21 28.08
CA THR A 19 14.46 27.77 29.39
C THR A 19 14.40 29.31 29.52
N THR A 20 13.40 29.93 28.88
CA THR A 20 12.78 31.14 29.45
C THR A 20 11.80 30.70 30.53
N HIS A 21 12.21 30.77 31.79
CA HIS A 21 11.33 30.61 32.94
C HIS A 21 10.42 31.85 33.03
N HIS A 22 9.26 31.81 32.38
CA HIS A 22 8.23 32.81 32.60
C HIS A 22 7.61 32.57 33.98
N SER A 23 8.20 33.19 35.00
CA SER A 23 7.54 33.35 36.29
C SER A 23 6.41 34.36 36.09
N LEU A 24 5.19 33.86 35.87
CA LEU A 24 3.99 34.65 36.07
C LEU A 24 3.94 35.01 37.55
N LYS A 25 4.47 36.20 37.90
CA LYS A 25 4.13 36.83 39.18
C LYS A 25 2.62 36.92 39.23
N LEU A 26 2.00 36.13 40.12
CA LEU A 26 0.61 36.32 40.51
C LEU A 26 0.45 37.79 40.85
N ALA A 27 -0.39 38.51 40.09
CA ALA A 27 -0.99 39.72 40.60
C ALA A 27 -1.80 39.28 41.82
N ALA A 28 -1.30 39.56 43.02
CA ALA A 28 -2.07 39.40 44.24
C ALA A 28 -3.27 40.34 44.12
N PHE A 29 -4.46 39.77 43.99
CA PHE A 29 -5.71 40.52 44.03
C PHE A 29 -5.81 41.25 45.37
N THR A 30 -5.65 42.57 45.36
CA THR A 30 -5.96 43.41 46.51
C THR A 30 -7.48 43.54 46.58
N LEU A 31 -8.08 43.00 47.64
CA LEU A 31 -9.50 43.17 47.93
C LEU A 31 -9.79 44.66 48.19
N ALA A 32 -10.83 45.22 47.58
CA ALA A 32 -11.25 46.60 47.85
C ALA A 32 -11.63 46.76 49.33
N GLU A 33 -11.14 47.81 50.00
CA GLU A 33 -11.51 48.18 51.37
C GLU A 33 -13.03 48.34 51.45
N GLY A 34 -13.72 47.33 51.99
CA GLY A 34 -15.18 47.30 52.11
C GLY A 34 -15.86 46.04 51.55
N ALA A 35 -15.14 45.12 50.90
CA ALA A 35 -15.69 43.81 50.55
C ALA A 35 -15.83 42.91 51.80
N THR A 36 -16.92 43.08 52.56
CA THR A 36 -17.22 42.31 53.79
C THR A 36 -17.78 40.92 53.53
N TYR A 37 -17.99 40.53 52.26
CA TYR A 37 -18.20 39.14 51.90
C TYR A 37 -17.51 38.83 50.56
N VAL A 38 -16.58 37.88 50.61
CA VAL A 38 -16.29 37.05 49.44
C VAL A 38 -17.32 35.93 49.56
N ALA A 39 -18.10 35.66 48.50
CA ALA A 39 -18.97 34.48 48.48
C ALA A 39 -18.08 33.23 48.60
N HIS A 40 -17.79 32.81 49.83
CA HIS A 40 -17.20 31.52 50.07
C HIS A 40 -18.30 30.53 49.74
N TRP A 41 -18.15 29.83 48.61
CA TRP A 41 -19.02 28.70 48.29
C TRP A 41 -18.74 27.63 49.35
N ASN A 42 -19.39 27.76 50.52
CA ASN A 42 -19.24 26.93 51.71
C ASN A 42 -19.70 25.49 51.50
N ASN A 43 -20.01 25.12 50.25
CA ASN A 43 -20.38 23.78 49.86
C ASN A 43 -20.00 23.49 48.40
N SER A 44 -18.86 23.99 47.92
CA SER A 44 -18.15 23.28 46.85
C SER A 44 -17.59 21.99 47.46
N ARG A 45 -18.47 21.01 47.75
CA ARG A 45 -18.06 19.60 47.84
C ARG A 45 -17.36 19.34 46.52
N LYS A 46 -16.04 19.44 46.50
CA LYS A 46 -15.24 19.20 45.31
C LYS A 46 -15.54 17.76 44.95
N ILE A 47 -16.33 17.56 43.91
CA ILE A 47 -16.50 16.25 43.27
C ILE A 47 -15.12 15.98 42.66
N ALA A 48 -14.25 15.38 43.46
CA ALA A 48 -12.90 15.04 43.12
C ALA A 48 -12.82 13.52 43.15
N PHE A 49 -12.32 12.93 42.06
CA PHE A 49 -12.10 11.49 42.01
C PHE A 49 -11.00 11.12 43.00
N THR A 50 -11.26 10.10 43.80
CA THR A 50 -10.23 9.46 44.62
C THR A 50 -9.19 8.80 43.73
N LEU A 51 -7.96 8.67 44.22
CA LEU A 51 -6.89 7.97 43.51
C LEU A 51 -7.30 6.54 43.12
N ALA A 52 -8.00 5.85 44.01
CA ALA A 52 -8.50 4.49 43.77
C ALA A 52 -9.54 4.44 42.63
N GLU A 53 -10.48 5.38 42.57
CA GLU A 53 -11.46 5.47 41.47
C GLU A 53 -10.77 5.69 40.12
N VAL A 54 -9.76 6.56 40.07
CA VAL A 54 -8.98 6.80 38.83
C VAL A 54 -8.18 5.55 38.45
N LEU A 55 -7.55 4.85 39.39
CA LEU A 55 -6.75 3.66 39.11
C LEU A 55 -7.61 2.49 38.62
N ILE A 56 -8.78 2.26 39.23
CA ILE A 56 -9.70 1.20 38.81
C ILE A 56 -10.24 1.52 37.40
N THR A 57 -10.62 2.76 37.14
CA THR A 57 -11.15 3.16 35.81
C THR A 57 -10.08 3.04 34.71
N LEU A 58 -8.85 3.49 34.96
CA LEU A 58 -7.72 3.30 34.04
C LEU A 58 -7.39 1.81 33.85
N GLY A 59 -7.47 1.00 34.90
CA GLY A 59 -7.29 -0.45 34.83
C GLY A 59 -8.33 -1.12 33.92
N ILE A 60 -9.61 -0.78 34.10
CA ILE A 60 -10.70 -1.33 33.27
C ILE A 60 -10.54 -0.90 31.81
N ILE A 61 -10.29 0.39 31.54
CA ILE A 61 -10.07 0.89 30.18
C ILE A 61 -8.84 0.21 29.56
N GLY A 62 -7.77 0.00 30.31
CA GLY A 62 -6.57 -0.70 29.85
C GLY A 62 -6.86 -2.14 29.39
N VAL A 63 -7.61 -2.92 30.17
CA VAL A 63 -7.98 -4.30 29.81
C VAL A 63 -8.88 -4.32 28.57
N VAL A 64 -9.92 -3.49 28.53
CA VAL A 64 -10.84 -3.43 27.38
C VAL A 64 -10.12 -2.98 26.12
N ALA A 65 -9.24 -1.97 26.22
CA ALA A 65 -8.44 -1.51 25.09
C ALA A 65 -7.49 -2.61 24.59
N ALA A 66 -6.85 -3.37 25.48
CA ALA A 66 -5.98 -4.47 25.10
C ALA A 66 -6.72 -5.58 24.31
N MET A 67 -7.99 -5.83 24.63
CA MET A 67 -8.81 -6.82 23.93
C MET A 67 -9.38 -6.32 22.59
N THR A 68 -9.55 -5.01 22.42
CA THR A 68 -10.26 -4.42 21.27
C THR A 68 -9.34 -3.76 20.25
N MET A 69 -8.21 -3.17 20.68
CA MET A 69 -7.25 -2.51 19.80
C MET A 69 -6.70 -3.43 18.69
N PRO A 70 -6.31 -4.70 18.95
CA PRO A 70 -5.78 -5.56 17.89
C PRO A 70 -6.76 -5.77 16.74
N SER A 71 -8.03 -6.08 17.05
CA SER A 71 -9.09 -6.29 16.07
C SER A 71 -9.39 -5.01 15.28
N LEU A 72 -9.45 -3.86 15.96
CA LEU A 72 -9.69 -2.58 15.31
C LEU A 72 -8.55 -2.21 14.35
N ILE A 73 -7.30 -2.38 14.78
CA ILE A 73 -6.11 -2.14 13.94
C ILE A 73 -6.14 -3.05 12.71
N GLN A 74 -6.49 -4.33 12.89
CA GLN A 74 -6.57 -5.29 11.80
C GLN A 74 -7.64 -4.90 10.78
N HIS A 75 -8.85 -4.55 11.23
CA HIS A 75 -9.92 -4.09 10.34
C HIS A 75 -9.58 -2.79 9.61
N HIS A 76 -8.93 -1.85 10.29
CA HIS A 76 -8.48 -0.61 9.64
C HIS A 76 -7.43 -0.89 8.57
N ARG A 77 -6.46 -1.78 8.85
CA ARG A 77 -5.44 -2.19 7.87
C ARG A 77 -6.05 -2.89 6.67
N GLU A 78 -6.96 -3.83 6.90
CA GLU A 78 -7.68 -4.52 5.83
C GLU A 78 -8.39 -3.51 4.91
N LYS A 79 -9.16 -2.59 5.49
CA LYS A 79 -9.85 -1.54 4.72
C LYS A 79 -8.87 -0.68 3.93
N ALA A 80 -7.75 -0.30 4.52
CA ALA A 80 -6.71 0.47 3.84
C ALA A 80 -6.13 -0.29 2.64
N MET A 81 -5.80 -1.58 2.79
CA MET A 81 -5.26 -2.40 1.70
C MET A 81 -6.27 -2.57 0.56
N VAL A 82 -7.53 -2.83 0.88
CA VAL A 82 -8.63 -2.94 -0.11
C VAL A 82 -8.76 -1.64 -0.91
N THR A 83 -8.84 -0.49 -0.21
CA THR A 83 -8.95 0.81 -0.87
C THR A 83 -7.73 1.15 -1.72
N SER A 84 -6.52 0.82 -1.26
CA SER A 84 -5.30 1.02 -2.06
C SER A 84 -5.28 0.16 -3.31
N LEU A 85 -5.74 -1.10 -3.24
CA LEU A 85 -5.86 -1.96 -4.42
C LEU A 85 -6.89 -1.42 -5.42
N GLU A 86 -8.06 -1.00 -4.96
CA GLU A 86 -9.09 -0.38 -5.81
C GLU A 86 -8.56 0.87 -6.51
N LYS A 87 -7.82 1.71 -5.77
CA LYS A 87 -7.18 2.90 -6.32
C LYS A 87 -6.16 2.53 -7.40
N PHE A 88 -5.31 1.53 -7.14
CA PHE A 88 -4.34 1.06 -8.14
C PHE A 88 -5.03 0.53 -9.40
N VAL A 89 -6.05 -0.32 -9.25
CA VAL A 89 -6.82 -0.87 -10.37
C VAL A 89 -7.49 0.24 -11.18
N SER A 90 -8.03 1.27 -10.51
CA SER A 90 -8.59 2.44 -11.19
C SER A 90 -7.51 3.23 -11.96
N THR A 91 -6.36 3.47 -11.32
CA THR A 91 -5.24 4.21 -11.90
C THR A 91 -4.68 3.52 -13.15
N ILE A 92 -4.47 2.20 -13.07
CA ILE A 92 -3.92 1.44 -14.18
C ILE A 92 -4.93 1.25 -15.32
N SER A 93 -6.23 1.12 -15.00
CA SER A 93 -7.28 1.08 -16.02
C SER A 93 -7.34 2.40 -16.79
N GLN A 94 -7.27 3.54 -16.08
CA GLN A 94 -7.22 4.86 -16.72
C GLN A 94 -5.96 5.05 -17.57
N ALA A 95 -4.81 4.60 -17.09
CA ALA A 95 -3.55 4.65 -17.84
C ALA A 95 -3.63 3.82 -19.14
N VAL A 96 -4.25 2.64 -19.08
CA VAL A 96 -4.53 1.79 -20.25
C VAL A 96 -5.47 2.49 -21.22
N ASP A 97 -6.56 3.10 -20.75
CA ASP A 97 -7.50 3.82 -21.62
C ASP A 97 -6.84 5.01 -22.32
N LEU A 98 -6.01 5.78 -21.61
CA LEU A 98 -5.24 6.89 -22.19
C LEU A 98 -4.24 6.39 -23.24
N TYR A 99 -3.52 5.30 -22.93
CA TYR A 99 -2.61 4.68 -23.89
C TYR A 99 -3.35 4.20 -25.15
N LYS A 100 -4.54 3.61 -24.98
CA LYS A 100 -5.38 3.18 -26.10
C LYS A 100 -5.82 4.34 -26.98
N ALA A 101 -6.21 5.46 -26.37
CA ALA A 101 -6.62 6.66 -27.09
C ALA A 101 -5.46 7.26 -27.92
N ASP A 102 -4.24 7.31 -27.35
CA ASP A 102 -3.07 7.86 -28.02
C ASP A 102 -2.54 7.00 -29.17
N ASN A 103 -2.79 5.68 -29.14
CA ASN A 103 -2.27 4.71 -30.11
C ASN A 103 -3.37 4.15 -31.03
N GLU A 104 -4.58 4.72 -31.00
CA GLU A 104 -5.72 4.30 -31.83
C GLU A 104 -6.04 2.80 -31.74
N CYS A 105 -5.89 2.22 -30.55
CA CYS A 105 -6.14 0.79 -30.32
C CYS A 105 -7.61 0.43 -30.54
N VAL A 106 -7.88 -0.62 -31.31
CA VAL A 106 -9.24 -1.05 -31.67
C VAL A 106 -9.76 -2.08 -30.65
N ASP A 107 -10.94 -1.82 -30.05
CA ASP A 107 -11.65 -2.63 -29.04
C ASP A 107 -10.85 -2.90 -27.74
N SER A 108 -9.69 -3.56 -27.83
CA SER A 108 -8.86 -3.96 -26.69
C SER A 108 -7.40 -3.50 -26.85
N ILE A 109 -6.73 -3.26 -25.72
CA ILE A 109 -5.28 -2.99 -25.64
C ILE A 109 -4.45 -4.11 -26.27
N SER A 110 -4.97 -5.34 -26.31
CA SER A 110 -4.30 -6.48 -26.96
C SER A 110 -3.94 -6.20 -28.42
N THR A 111 -4.75 -5.44 -29.16
CA THR A 111 -4.47 -5.07 -30.56
C THR A 111 -3.23 -4.19 -30.70
N CYS A 112 -2.94 -3.37 -29.70
CA CYS A 112 -1.75 -2.53 -29.66
C CYS A 112 -0.55 -3.24 -29.06
N VAL A 113 -0.75 -4.14 -28.10
CA VAL A 113 0.35 -4.78 -27.37
C VAL A 113 0.85 -6.05 -28.07
N SER A 114 0.00 -6.74 -28.84
CA SER A 114 0.29 -8.03 -29.50
C SER A 114 1.45 -8.04 -30.50
N TYR A 115 2.06 -6.89 -30.79
CA TYR A 115 3.21 -6.77 -31.68
C TYR A 115 4.32 -5.83 -31.17
N ILE A 116 4.22 -5.33 -29.93
CA ILE A 116 5.21 -4.39 -29.35
C ILE A 116 6.48 -5.11 -28.86
N SER A 117 6.43 -6.42 -28.59
CA SER A 117 7.58 -7.14 -28.06
C SER A 117 8.62 -7.42 -29.15
N LYS A 118 9.41 -6.40 -29.50
CA LYS A 118 10.72 -6.51 -30.17
C LYS A 118 11.79 -7.11 -29.23
N GLY A 119 11.42 -8.10 -28.43
CA GLY A 119 12.22 -8.67 -27.36
C GLY A 119 11.35 -8.94 -26.15
N ASP A 120 11.39 -10.19 -25.67
CA ASP A 120 10.98 -10.56 -24.32
C ASP A 120 11.73 -9.67 -23.30
N GLU A 121 11.15 -9.47 -22.12
CA GLU A 121 11.82 -8.80 -20.99
C GLU A 121 12.26 -7.33 -21.22
N ASN A 122 11.59 -6.57 -22.11
CA ASN A 122 11.94 -5.15 -22.35
C ASN A 122 11.05 -4.16 -21.58
N CYS A 123 11.66 -3.40 -20.66
CA CYS A 123 10.96 -2.40 -19.83
C CYS A 123 10.33 -1.27 -20.65
N GLU A 124 10.91 -0.94 -21.80
CA GLU A 124 10.41 0.13 -22.67
C GLU A 124 9.03 -0.21 -23.26
N ASN A 125 8.62 -1.49 -23.27
CA ASN A 125 7.31 -1.91 -23.77
C ASN A 125 6.16 -1.41 -22.86
N PHE A 126 6.40 -1.35 -21.54
CA PHE A 126 5.41 -0.87 -20.57
C PHE A 126 5.57 0.61 -20.22
N ALA A 127 6.75 1.19 -20.49
CA ALA A 127 7.06 2.59 -20.15
C ALA A 127 6.01 3.62 -20.63
N PRO A 128 5.41 3.51 -21.84
CA PRO A 128 4.35 4.41 -22.29
C PRO A 128 3.08 4.37 -21.42
N ILE A 129 2.69 3.18 -20.92
CA ILE A 129 1.55 3.02 -20.01
C ILE A 129 1.93 3.57 -18.64
N ALA A 130 3.13 3.22 -18.14
CA ALA A 130 3.64 3.72 -16.87
C ALA A 130 3.75 5.25 -16.82
N ALA A 131 4.05 5.90 -17.95
CA ALA A 131 4.10 7.36 -18.06
C ALA A 131 2.72 8.04 -17.88
N LYS A 132 1.62 7.31 -18.05
CA LYS A 132 0.26 7.76 -17.74
C LYS A 132 -0.11 7.55 -16.27
N MET A 133 0.76 6.92 -15.49
CA MET A 133 0.64 6.73 -14.07
C MET A 133 1.57 7.74 -13.35
N ASN A 134 1.23 8.14 -12.12
CA ASN A 134 2.07 9.04 -11.31
C ASN A 134 3.33 8.33 -10.77
N VAL A 135 4.16 7.81 -11.67
CA VAL A 135 5.41 7.11 -11.37
C VAL A 135 6.48 8.10 -10.95
N ILE A 136 7.17 7.81 -9.84
CA ILE A 136 8.27 8.63 -9.31
C ILE A 136 9.62 7.93 -9.35
N ALA A 137 9.65 6.61 -9.52
CA ALA A 137 10.88 5.85 -9.76
C ALA A 137 10.57 4.57 -10.54
N SER A 138 11.57 4.09 -11.30
CA SER A 138 11.53 2.81 -11.99
C SER A 138 12.90 2.13 -11.95
N VAL A 139 12.90 0.81 -12.08
CA VAL A 139 14.13 0.01 -12.13
C VAL A 139 13.93 -1.18 -13.07
N LYS A 140 14.97 -1.53 -13.84
CA LYS A 140 15.02 -2.75 -14.66
C LYS A 140 15.44 -3.94 -13.79
N ASN A 141 15.03 -5.16 -14.13
CA ASN A 141 15.40 -6.37 -13.37
C ASN A 141 16.92 -6.50 -13.17
N ALA A 142 17.72 -6.20 -14.21
CA ALA A 142 19.19 -6.19 -14.13
C ALA A 142 19.78 -5.28 -13.03
N ASN A 143 19.06 -4.20 -12.67
CA ASN A 143 19.50 -3.22 -11.68
C ASN A 143 18.65 -3.23 -10.41
N LYS A 144 17.83 -4.27 -10.17
CA LYS A 144 16.90 -4.31 -9.04
C LYS A 144 17.55 -4.14 -7.67
N SER A 145 18.82 -4.52 -7.53
CA SER A 145 19.59 -4.33 -6.29
C SER A 145 19.79 -2.86 -5.92
N THR A 146 19.73 -1.93 -6.89
CA THR A 146 19.94 -0.50 -6.67
C THR A 146 18.67 0.23 -6.21
N ALA A 147 17.51 -0.44 -6.20
CA ALA A 147 16.24 0.16 -5.83
C ALA A 147 15.99 0.05 -4.31
N ASP A 148 16.38 1.08 -3.56
CA ASP A 148 16.19 1.13 -2.10
C ASP A 148 14.73 1.18 -1.66
N TRP A 149 13.82 1.55 -2.57
CA TRP A 149 12.38 1.57 -2.31
C TRP A 149 11.72 0.19 -2.46
N LEU A 150 12.43 -0.81 -2.99
CA LEU A 150 11.97 -2.19 -2.98
C LEU A 150 12.35 -2.89 -1.66
N PRO A 151 11.47 -3.75 -1.13
CA PRO A 151 11.84 -4.66 -0.06
C PRO A 151 12.88 -5.67 -0.54
N ASP A 152 13.68 -6.23 0.37
CA ASP A 152 14.68 -7.24 -0.01
C ASP A 152 14.04 -8.60 -0.35
N LYS A 153 12.85 -8.88 0.18
CA LYS A 153 12.12 -10.14 -0.01
C LYS A 153 10.61 -9.94 -0.02
N ALA A 154 9.91 -10.89 -0.62
CA ALA A 154 8.45 -11.01 -0.60
C ALA A 154 8.05 -12.46 -0.25
N TYR A 155 6.77 -12.64 0.06
CA TYR A 155 6.24 -13.91 0.52
C TYR A 155 5.09 -14.39 -0.37
N ASN A 156 5.06 -15.69 -0.65
CA ASN A 156 3.99 -16.32 -1.41
C ASN A 156 2.68 -16.36 -0.61
N TYR A 157 1.62 -16.92 -1.21
CA TYR A 157 0.32 -17.01 -0.56
C TYR A 157 0.31 -17.88 0.70
N TYR A 158 1.30 -18.76 0.93
CA TYR A 158 1.47 -19.56 2.16
C TYR A 158 2.38 -18.89 3.21
N GLY A 159 2.94 -17.72 2.91
CA GLY A 159 3.87 -17.02 3.81
C GLY A 159 5.31 -17.55 3.74
N GLU A 160 5.64 -18.36 2.74
CA GLU A 160 7.01 -18.79 2.48
C GLU A 160 7.75 -17.73 1.66
N GLU A 161 9.05 -17.58 1.88
CA GLU A 161 9.88 -16.64 1.13
C GLU A 161 9.89 -17.03 -0.35
N GLN A 162 9.57 -16.07 -1.22
CA GLN A 162 9.44 -16.30 -2.64
C GLN A 162 10.68 -15.85 -3.40
N GLU A 163 11.13 -16.66 -4.36
CA GLU A 163 12.15 -16.29 -5.34
C GLU A 163 11.63 -16.40 -6.78
N GLY A 164 12.30 -15.71 -7.71
CA GLY A 164 11.91 -15.69 -9.12
C GLY A 164 10.93 -14.58 -9.45
N ILE A 165 10.48 -14.57 -10.71
CA ILE A 165 9.71 -13.47 -11.32
C ILE A 165 8.33 -13.27 -10.66
N TYR A 166 7.67 -14.37 -10.32
CA TYR A 166 6.30 -14.37 -9.81
C TYR A 166 6.22 -14.47 -8.28
N GLY A 167 5.09 -14.01 -7.73
CA GLY A 167 4.77 -14.14 -6.31
C GLY A 167 5.45 -13.12 -5.38
N GLY A 168 5.91 -11.99 -5.92
CA GLY A 168 6.57 -10.95 -5.15
C GLY A 168 6.72 -9.63 -5.90
N VAL A 169 6.93 -8.55 -5.15
CA VAL A 169 7.48 -7.27 -5.64
C VAL A 169 8.65 -6.93 -4.73
N SER A 170 9.87 -7.34 -5.10
CA SER A 170 11.05 -7.22 -4.23
C SER A 170 12.34 -7.21 -5.04
N LYS A 171 13.48 -6.95 -4.39
CA LYS A 171 14.80 -7.13 -5.04
C LYS A 171 15.08 -8.58 -5.49
N ARG A 172 14.31 -9.57 -5.03
CA ARG A 172 14.35 -10.96 -5.51
C ARG A 172 13.27 -11.28 -6.54
N ASN A 173 12.19 -10.50 -6.59
CA ASN A 173 10.99 -10.80 -7.36
C ASN A 173 10.61 -9.62 -8.27
N ILE A 174 11.23 -9.59 -9.44
CA ILE A 174 10.88 -8.68 -10.55
C ILE A 174 11.02 -9.49 -11.84
N GLY A 175 10.05 -9.36 -12.75
CA GLY A 175 10.13 -9.89 -14.11
C GLY A 175 11.00 -9.02 -15.00
N THR A 176 10.41 -7.99 -15.58
CA THR A 176 11.08 -7.06 -16.49
C THR A 176 11.52 -5.79 -15.77
N CYS A 177 10.58 -5.12 -15.11
CA CYS A 177 10.80 -3.86 -14.41
C CYS A 177 9.92 -3.73 -13.18
N ALA A 178 10.29 -2.82 -12.28
CA ALA A 178 9.42 -2.38 -11.21
C ALA A 178 9.30 -0.85 -11.21
N TYR A 179 8.18 -0.37 -10.69
CA TYR A 179 7.82 1.03 -10.62
C TYR A 179 7.35 1.38 -9.20
N LEU A 180 7.60 2.62 -8.80
CA LEU A 180 7.10 3.23 -7.57
C LEU A 180 6.17 4.39 -7.94
N LEU A 181 4.94 4.36 -7.40
CA LEU A 181 3.98 5.45 -7.50
C LEU A 181 4.17 6.47 -6.37
N ASN A 182 3.69 7.70 -6.60
CA ASN A 182 3.76 8.80 -5.64
C ASN A 182 3.05 8.54 -4.30
N ASP A 183 2.15 7.56 -4.22
CA ASP A 183 1.44 7.16 -3.00
C ASP A 183 2.13 6.03 -2.23
N GLY A 184 3.30 5.59 -2.68
CA GLY A 184 4.08 4.52 -2.06
C GLY A 184 3.77 3.12 -2.56
N THR A 185 2.77 2.95 -3.45
CA THR A 185 2.48 1.68 -4.11
C THR A 185 3.65 1.30 -5.03
N THR A 186 4.10 0.06 -4.94
CA THR A 186 5.13 -0.49 -5.83
C THR A 186 4.56 -1.60 -6.66
N PHE A 187 4.93 -1.71 -7.93
CA PHE A 187 4.49 -2.84 -8.74
C PHE A 187 5.59 -3.31 -9.68
N ALA A 188 5.65 -4.63 -9.89
CA ALA A 188 6.53 -5.27 -10.86
C ALA A 188 5.71 -5.63 -12.10
N VAL A 189 6.35 -5.48 -13.26
CA VAL A 189 5.81 -5.83 -14.57
C VAL A 189 6.72 -6.86 -15.18
N ASP A 190 6.13 -7.94 -15.67
CA ASP A 190 6.73 -8.92 -16.56
C ASP A 190 6.13 -8.74 -17.96
N SER A 191 6.98 -8.53 -18.96
CA SER A 191 6.59 -8.10 -20.30
C SER A 191 6.70 -9.25 -21.29
N ASN A 192 5.57 -9.84 -21.64
CA ASN A 192 5.48 -10.96 -22.56
C ASN A 192 5.17 -10.47 -23.99
N PRO A 193 5.30 -11.34 -25.01
CA PRO A 193 4.93 -11.01 -26.39
C PRO A 193 3.49 -10.49 -26.60
N THR A 194 2.56 -10.94 -25.76
CA THR A 194 1.12 -10.72 -25.97
C THR A 194 0.41 -10.04 -24.79
N ASN A 195 1.09 -9.83 -23.67
CA ASN A 195 0.51 -9.35 -22.42
C ASN A 195 1.56 -8.79 -21.45
N PHE A 196 1.09 -8.12 -20.40
CA PHE A 196 1.89 -7.74 -19.25
C PHE A 196 1.34 -8.43 -18.00
N ASP A 197 2.18 -9.18 -17.29
CA ASP A 197 1.83 -9.69 -15.96
C ASP A 197 2.29 -8.67 -14.91
N ILE A 198 1.40 -8.32 -13.99
CA ILE A 198 1.63 -7.25 -13.02
C ILE A 198 1.40 -7.78 -11.62
N MET A 199 2.43 -7.66 -10.79
CA MET A 199 2.32 -7.83 -9.35
C MET A 199 2.29 -6.45 -8.73
N VAL A 200 1.20 -6.05 -8.09
CA VAL A 200 1.15 -4.80 -7.34
C VAL A 200 1.26 -5.07 -5.85
N ASP A 201 2.16 -4.35 -5.18
CA ASP A 201 2.29 -4.27 -3.74
C ASP A 201 1.76 -2.92 -3.24
N VAL A 202 0.61 -2.96 -2.57
CA VAL A 202 -0.06 -1.75 -2.05
C VAL A 202 0.45 -1.31 -0.68
N ASN A 203 1.36 -2.08 -0.07
CA ASN A 203 2.01 -1.77 1.19
C ASN A 203 3.43 -1.17 0.99
N GLY A 204 3.97 -1.29 -0.24
CA GLY A 204 5.24 -0.71 -0.65
C GLY A 204 6.42 -1.41 0.04
N LYS A 205 7.37 -0.65 0.62
CA LYS A 205 8.52 -1.26 1.33
C LYS A 205 8.17 -1.85 2.71
N LYS A 206 6.99 -1.55 3.26
CA LYS A 206 6.63 -1.92 4.64
C LYS A 206 6.31 -3.41 4.71
N LEU A 207 7.03 -4.17 5.53
CA LEU A 207 6.74 -5.59 5.71
C LEU A 207 5.49 -5.85 6.57
N PRO A 208 4.84 -7.01 6.42
CA PRO A 208 5.11 -8.05 5.42
C PRO A 208 4.59 -7.66 4.03
N ASN A 209 5.20 -8.22 2.98
CA ASN A 209 4.73 -8.12 1.60
C ASN A 209 4.37 -9.52 1.12
N ARG A 210 3.11 -9.90 1.33
CA ARG A 210 2.60 -11.25 1.06
C ARG A 210 1.54 -11.25 -0.02
N VAL A 211 1.60 -12.22 -0.93
CA VAL A 211 0.55 -12.44 -1.94
C VAL A 211 -0.80 -12.64 -1.25
N GLY A 212 -1.81 -11.90 -1.72
CA GLY A 212 -3.17 -11.91 -1.19
C GLY A 212 -3.38 -11.13 0.10
N GLN A 213 -2.37 -10.46 0.63
CA GLN A 213 -2.52 -9.52 1.76
C GLN A 213 -2.10 -8.12 1.34
N ASP A 214 -0.92 -8.05 0.72
CA ASP A 214 -0.26 -6.81 0.30
C ASP A 214 0.01 -6.82 -1.21
N ILE A 215 0.31 -8.00 -1.75
CA ILE A 215 0.64 -8.21 -3.16
C ILE A 215 -0.53 -8.84 -3.92
N PHE A 216 -0.93 -8.23 -5.04
CA PHE A 216 -2.08 -8.64 -5.83
C PHE A 216 -1.69 -8.81 -7.30
N PRO A 217 -1.92 -10.00 -7.90
CA PRO A 217 -1.64 -10.23 -9.31
C PRO A 217 -2.75 -9.71 -10.22
N LEU A 218 -2.38 -9.08 -11.33
CA LEU A 218 -3.28 -8.77 -12.44
C LEU A 218 -2.54 -8.89 -13.77
N LEU A 219 -3.28 -8.83 -14.87
CA LEU A 219 -2.76 -8.92 -16.22
C LEU A 219 -3.34 -7.81 -17.10
N ILE A 220 -2.53 -7.28 -18.00
CA ILE A 220 -2.96 -6.33 -19.02
C ILE A 220 -2.75 -6.90 -20.42
N GLY A 221 -3.82 -6.88 -21.22
CA GLY A 221 -3.83 -7.42 -22.57
C GLY A 221 -3.80 -8.95 -22.62
N ALA A 222 -4.55 -9.54 -23.55
CA ALA A 222 -4.50 -10.96 -23.89
C ALA A 222 -5.05 -11.15 -25.32
N ASP A 223 -4.50 -12.07 -26.12
CA ASP A 223 -4.92 -12.28 -27.51
C ASP A 223 -6.36 -12.85 -27.63
N ALA A 224 -7.01 -12.71 -28.79
CA ALA A 224 -8.41 -13.10 -29.03
C ALA A 224 -8.66 -14.61 -28.76
N ASN A 225 -7.68 -15.48 -28.98
CA ASN A 225 -7.76 -16.89 -28.60
C ASN A 225 -7.74 -17.12 -27.07
N PHE A 226 -7.19 -16.17 -26.31
CA PHE A 226 -7.19 -16.15 -24.83
C PHE A 226 -8.47 -15.48 -24.28
N VAL A 227 -9.06 -14.53 -25.01
CA VAL A 227 -10.37 -13.91 -24.71
C VAL A 227 -11.54 -14.86 -25.02
N ASN A 228 -11.42 -15.68 -26.07
CA ASN A 228 -12.39 -16.70 -26.48
C ASN A 228 -12.47 -17.90 -25.53
N ALA A 229 -11.52 -18.05 -24.61
CA ALA A 229 -11.63 -18.91 -23.43
C ALA A 229 -12.54 -18.27 -22.34
N GLY A 230 -13.52 -17.45 -22.74
CA GLY A 230 -14.66 -16.93 -21.94
C GLY A 230 -14.32 -16.33 -20.59
N VAL A 231 -13.18 -15.65 -20.52
CA VAL A 231 -12.78 -14.82 -19.37
C VAL A 231 -13.73 -13.63 -19.14
N THR A 232 -14.68 -13.40 -20.06
CA THR A 232 -15.74 -12.39 -19.97
C THR A 232 -17.06 -12.89 -19.36
N SER A 233 -17.23 -14.19 -19.09
CA SER A 233 -18.53 -14.74 -18.63
C SER A 233 -18.63 -15.09 -17.15
N GLY A 234 -17.60 -14.76 -16.35
CA GLY A 234 -17.56 -14.99 -14.89
C GLY A 234 -17.68 -13.72 -14.04
N ASN A 235 -18.76 -12.95 -14.21
CA ASN A 235 -19.35 -11.94 -13.30
C ASN A 235 -18.45 -10.97 -12.47
N SER A 236 -17.17 -10.77 -12.80
CA SER A 236 -16.26 -9.87 -12.07
C SER A 236 -15.34 -9.03 -12.98
N ASN A 237 -14.98 -9.52 -14.17
CA ASN A 237 -14.18 -8.78 -15.14
C ASN A 237 -15.08 -8.16 -16.23
N LYS A 238 -15.58 -6.94 -15.98
CA LYS A 238 -16.21 -6.12 -17.04
C LYS A 238 -15.19 -5.46 -17.98
N ASN A 239 -13.91 -5.44 -17.59
CA ASN A 239 -12.83 -4.84 -18.36
C ASN A 239 -12.10 -5.91 -19.19
N LYS A 240 -12.09 -5.77 -20.51
CA LYS A 240 -11.39 -6.68 -21.44
C LYS A 240 -9.87 -6.48 -21.41
N ASP A 241 -9.41 -5.36 -20.86
CA ASP A 241 -8.01 -4.94 -20.93
C ASP A 241 -7.22 -5.19 -19.65
N VAL A 242 -7.87 -5.11 -18.49
CA VAL A 242 -7.28 -5.38 -17.17
C VAL A 242 -7.98 -6.59 -16.55
N ILE A 243 -7.22 -7.66 -16.37
CA ILE A 243 -7.72 -8.98 -15.98
C ILE A 243 -7.18 -9.33 -14.59
N PHE A 244 -8.07 -9.63 -13.64
CA PHE A 244 -7.69 -9.86 -12.25
C PHE A 244 -7.25 -11.30 -11.95
N TYR A 245 -6.72 -12.03 -12.93
CA TYR A 245 -6.28 -13.42 -12.76
C TYR A 245 -4.81 -13.54 -13.20
N PRO A 246 -3.92 -14.12 -12.37
CA PRO A 246 -2.54 -14.35 -12.78
C PRO A 246 -2.47 -15.31 -13.97
N LEU A 247 -1.51 -15.10 -14.88
CA LEU A 247 -1.09 -16.16 -15.80
C LEU A 247 -0.28 -17.23 -15.06
N GLY A 248 -0.48 -18.46 -15.53
CA GLY A 248 0.02 -19.65 -14.85
C GLY A 248 1.53 -19.83 -14.95
N SER A 249 2.07 -20.44 -13.91
CA SER A 249 2.80 -21.70 -14.04
C SER A 249 2.71 -22.39 -12.68
N ASN A 250 3.06 -23.67 -12.61
CA ASN A 250 3.16 -24.49 -11.40
C ASN A 250 4.22 -23.97 -10.40
N TYR A 251 4.27 -22.66 -10.15
CA TYR A 251 5.14 -22.01 -9.20
C TYR A 251 4.45 -22.01 -7.83
N ASN A 252 5.21 -22.36 -6.79
CA ASN A 252 4.76 -22.31 -5.40
C ASN A 252 4.09 -20.98 -5.03
N ALA A 253 4.44 -19.88 -5.72
CA ALA A 253 3.88 -18.54 -5.61
C ALA A 253 2.33 -18.49 -5.60
N PHE A 254 1.68 -19.26 -6.47
CA PHE A 254 0.23 -19.20 -6.71
C PHE A 254 -0.46 -20.55 -6.60
N ARG A 255 0.18 -21.55 -5.99
CA ARG A 255 -0.40 -22.88 -5.83
C ARG A 255 -1.75 -22.77 -5.11
N GLY A 256 -2.76 -23.44 -5.67
CA GLY A 256 -4.14 -23.43 -5.18
C GLY A 256 -4.96 -22.17 -5.52
N LEU A 257 -4.36 -21.11 -6.08
CA LEU A 257 -5.10 -19.91 -6.49
C LEU A 257 -5.77 -20.10 -7.86
N CYS A 258 -6.83 -19.32 -8.13
CA CYS A 258 -7.37 -19.24 -9.49
C CYS A 258 -6.34 -18.61 -10.42
N LEU A 259 -6.14 -19.26 -11.55
CA LEU A 259 -5.30 -18.77 -12.64
C LEU A 259 -6.12 -18.59 -13.91
N PHE A 260 -5.64 -17.71 -14.79
CA PHE A 260 -6.35 -17.28 -16.00
C PHE A 260 -6.80 -18.45 -16.90
N ARG A 261 -5.99 -19.51 -17.05
CA ARG A 261 -6.34 -20.69 -17.88
C ARG A 261 -7.46 -21.56 -17.29
N SER A 262 -7.82 -21.34 -16.03
CA SER A 262 -8.79 -22.15 -15.26
C SER A 262 -10.01 -21.34 -14.83
N THR A 263 -10.24 -20.14 -15.38
CA THR A 263 -11.30 -19.21 -14.96
C THR A 263 -12.68 -19.87 -14.85
N TYR A 264 -13.02 -20.78 -15.77
CA TYR A 264 -14.30 -21.49 -15.75
C TYR A 264 -14.46 -22.52 -14.62
N SER A 265 -13.35 -23.01 -14.06
CA SER A 265 -13.37 -23.92 -12.92
C SER A 265 -13.15 -23.18 -11.60
N CYS A 266 -12.74 -21.91 -11.62
CA CYS A 266 -12.43 -21.14 -10.43
C CYS A 266 -13.64 -20.85 -9.56
N ASN A 267 -13.48 -21.08 -8.25
CA ASN A 267 -14.45 -20.68 -7.26
C ASN A 267 -13.97 -19.38 -6.59
N PRO A 268 -14.62 -18.23 -6.85
CA PRO A 268 -14.21 -16.95 -6.27
C PRO A 268 -14.38 -16.88 -4.76
N LEU A 269 -15.06 -17.85 -4.12
CA LEU A 269 -15.20 -17.95 -2.67
C LEU A 269 -14.21 -18.95 -2.05
N ASN A 270 -13.52 -19.76 -2.86
CA ASN A 270 -12.56 -20.74 -2.38
C ASN A 270 -11.21 -20.07 -2.12
N THR A 271 -11.05 -19.44 -0.97
CA THR A 271 -9.76 -18.82 -0.59
C THR A 271 -8.74 -19.80 0.00
N ASP A 272 -9.10 -21.08 0.11
CA ASP A 272 -8.27 -22.13 0.66
C ASP A 272 -7.26 -22.59 -0.41
N PRO A 273 -5.96 -22.27 -0.25
CA PRO A 273 -4.94 -22.56 -1.24
C PRO A 273 -4.55 -24.03 -1.25
N THR A 274 -5.11 -24.86 -0.37
CA THR A 274 -4.89 -26.32 -0.40
C THR A 274 -5.88 -27.04 -1.32
N LYS A 275 -6.92 -26.34 -1.78
CA LYS A 275 -7.96 -26.90 -2.64
C LYS A 275 -7.78 -26.41 -4.06
N ASP A 276 -8.00 -27.30 -5.02
CA ASP A 276 -7.99 -26.94 -6.43
C ASP A 276 -9.07 -25.89 -6.73
N ASN A 277 -8.81 -25.08 -7.76
CA ASN A 277 -9.72 -24.03 -8.21
C ASN A 277 -10.04 -22.97 -7.13
N GLY A 278 -9.02 -22.53 -6.38
CA GLY A 278 -9.18 -21.42 -5.43
C GLY A 278 -9.55 -20.10 -6.10
N ALA A 279 -9.57 -19.02 -5.33
CA ALA A 279 -9.89 -17.68 -5.79
C ALA A 279 -8.64 -16.98 -6.32
N SER A 280 -8.81 -16.05 -7.26
CA SER A 280 -7.76 -15.05 -7.49
C SER A 280 -7.79 -14.08 -6.31
N PRO A 281 -6.65 -13.79 -5.64
CA PRO A 281 -6.64 -12.86 -4.52
C PRO A 281 -7.16 -11.48 -4.92
N THR A 282 -6.79 -10.99 -6.11
CA THR A 282 -7.24 -9.71 -6.64
C THR A 282 -8.75 -9.70 -6.88
N ALA A 283 -9.27 -10.73 -7.56
CA ALA A 283 -10.71 -10.84 -7.82
C ALA A 283 -11.50 -10.98 -6.51
N TYR A 284 -11.03 -11.79 -5.56
CA TYR A 284 -11.63 -11.95 -4.25
C TYR A 284 -11.78 -10.61 -3.53
N VAL A 285 -10.70 -9.82 -3.46
CA VAL A 285 -10.72 -8.53 -2.79
C VAL A 285 -11.69 -7.57 -3.48
N LEU A 286 -11.66 -7.49 -4.81
CA LEU A 286 -12.51 -6.56 -5.54
C LEU A 286 -14.00 -6.93 -5.46
N MET A 287 -14.33 -8.22 -5.37
CA MET A 287 -15.70 -8.71 -5.24
C MET A 287 -16.24 -8.62 -3.80
N THR A 288 -15.43 -9.01 -2.81
CA THR A 288 -15.88 -9.16 -1.41
C THR A 288 -15.57 -7.95 -0.54
N LYS A 289 -14.68 -7.07 -0.99
CA LYS A 289 -14.11 -5.95 -0.23
C LYS A 289 -13.42 -6.40 1.07
N LYS A 290 -12.88 -7.62 1.07
CA LYS A 290 -12.15 -8.24 2.18
C LYS A 290 -10.85 -8.84 1.72
N LEU A 291 -9.88 -8.93 2.62
CA LEU A 291 -8.65 -9.67 2.35
C LEU A 291 -8.92 -11.18 2.50
N PRO A 292 -8.33 -12.03 1.64
CA PRO A 292 -8.29 -13.46 1.84
C PRO A 292 -7.77 -13.85 3.24
N PRO A 293 -8.18 -14.99 3.81
CA PRO A 293 -7.61 -15.49 5.05
C PRO A 293 -6.10 -15.74 4.90
N LYS A 294 -5.37 -15.61 6.01
CA LYS A 294 -3.96 -16.00 6.08
C LYS A 294 -3.89 -17.50 6.37
N TYR A 295 -3.11 -18.21 5.56
CA TYR A 295 -2.80 -19.63 5.72
C TYR A 295 -1.37 -19.85 6.19
#